data_AF-A0A938PTZ1-F1
#
_entry.id   AF-A0A938PTZ1-F1
#
_cell.length_a   1.000
_cell.length_b   1.000
_cell.length_c   1.000
_cell.angle_alpha   90.00
_cell.angle_beta   90.00
_cell.angle_gamma   90.00
#
_symmetry.space_group_name_H-M   'P 1'
#
loop_
_entity.id
_entity.type
_entity.pdbx_description
1 polymer ?
#
loop_
_entity_poly.entity_id
_entity_poly.type
_entity_poly.pdbx_seq_one_letter_code
_entity_poly.pdbx_strand_id
1 'polypeptide(L)'
;MIRPAVARNRIGPLLDQLIIQLNGEGSATQAAWFRRIRRSLDSAHDDFEVLIPIQALSTTQAVGFCFSEDADVLINRILEKAAELAAEFEFDQSSERLKH
;
A
#
# COMPACT_ATOMS: atom_id res chain seq x y z
N MET A 1 8.57 -4.24 14.44
CA MET A 1 7.12 -4.07 14.59
C MET A 1 6.68 -2.84 13.79
N ILE A 2 6.13 -3.06 12.60
CA ILE A 2 5.57 -1.98 11.77
C ILE A 2 4.26 -1.58 12.38
N ARG A 3 4.33 -0.55 13.23
CA ARG A 3 3.15 0.03 13.84
C ARG A 3 2.17 0.42 12.73
N PRO A 4 0.90 0.02 12.77
CA PRO A 4 -0.11 0.41 11.78
C PRO A 4 -0.15 1.93 11.53
N ALA A 5 0.16 2.73 12.55
CA ALA A 5 0.33 4.17 12.42
C ALA A 5 1.43 4.58 11.42
N VAL A 6 2.58 3.89 11.41
CA VAL A 6 3.68 4.15 10.47
C VAL A 6 3.25 3.83 9.04
N ALA A 7 2.63 2.67 8.83
CA ALA A 7 2.14 2.26 7.50
C ALA A 7 1.08 3.24 6.97
N ARG A 8 0.10 3.63 7.80
CA ARG A 8 -0.90 4.65 7.47
C ARG A 8 -0.26 5.99 7.14
N ASN A 9 0.73 6.44 7.92
CA ASN A 9 1.39 7.73 7.69
C ASN A 9 2.24 7.75 6.42
N ARG A 10 2.89 6.63 6.06
CA ARG A 10 3.75 6.54 4.88
C ARG A 10 2.96 6.34 3.58
N ILE A 11 1.90 5.53 3.61
CA ILE A 11 1.16 5.12 2.40
C ILE A 11 -0.18 5.84 2.27
N GLY A 12 -0.87 6.11 3.38
CA GLY A 12 -2.22 6.68 3.38
C GLY A 12 -2.36 7.95 2.55
N PRO A 13 -1.53 9.00 2.77
CA PRO A 13 -1.60 10.22 1.98
C PRO A 13 -1.33 10.02 0.49
N LEU A 14 -0.44 9.08 0.13
CA LEU A 14 -0.14 8.76 -1.27
C LEU A 14 -1.32 8.07 -1.94
N LEU A 15 -1.98 7.14 -1.23
CA LEU A 15 -3.22 6.51 -1.68
C LEU A 15 -4.33 7.55 -1.88
N ASP A 16 -4.48 8.49 -0.95
CA ASP A 16 -5.49 9.54 -1.04
C ASP A 16 -5.25 10.42 -2.29
N GLN A 17 -3.99 10.81 -2.55
CA GLN A 17 -3.60 11.55 -3.76
C GLN A 17 -3.87 10.77 -5.04
N LEU A 18 -3.49 9.49 -5.09
CA LEU A 18 -3.73 8.64 -6.25
C LEU A 18 -5.22 8.49 -6.52
N ILE A 19 -6.03 8.27 -5.49
CA ILE A 19 -7.48 8.16 -5.63
C ILE A 19 -8.06 9.46 -6.21
N ILE A 20 -7.62 10.62 -5.73
CA ILE A 20 -8.05 11.92 -6.26
C ILE A 20 -7.68 12.05 -7.75
N GLN A 21 -6.42 11.75 -8.11
CA GLN A 21 -5.95 11.79 -9.50
C GLN A 21 -6.79 10.90 -10.41
N LEU A 22 -6.99 9.63 -10.03
CA LEU A 22 -7.77 8.67 -10.81
C LEU A 22 -9.24 9.09 -10.97
N ASN A 23 -9.84 9.74 -9.97
CA ASN A 23 -11.19 10.28 -10.14
C ASN A 23 -11.21 11.45 -11.13
N GLY A 24 -10.19 12.33 -11.10
CA GLY A 24 -10.06 13.43 -12.04
C GLY A 24 -9.89 12.96 -13.50
N GLU A 25 -9.29 11.79 -13.69
CA GLU A 25 -9.08 11.16 -15.00
C GLU A 25 -10.26 10.32 -15.49
N GLY A 26 -11.31 10.10 -14.67
CA GLY A 26 -12.42 9.21 -15.01
C GLY A 26 -12.13 7.72 -14.81
N SER A 27 -11.02 7.38 -14.16
CA SER A 27 -10.57 6.01 -13.85
C SER A 27 -11.29 5.41 -12.63
N ALA A 28 -12.62 5.33 -12.70
CA ALA A 28 -13.47 4.97 -11.55
C ALA A 28 -13.20 3.57 -10.99
N THR A 29 -12.91 2.60 -11.87
CA THR A 29 -12.59 1.21 -11.47
C THR A 29 -11.28 1.16 -10.69
N GLN A 30 -10.23 1.79 -11.21
CA GLN A 30 -8.93 1.87 -10.52
C GLN A 30 -9.10 2.60 -9.18
N ALA A 31 -9.79 3.75 -9.16
CA ALA A 31 -10.03 4.51 -7.94
C ALA A 31 -10.78 3.68 -6.88
N ALA A 32 -11.78 2.88 -7.27
CA ALA A 32 -12.50 2.00 -6.36
C ALA A 32 -11.60 0.90 -5.77
N TRP A 33 -10.68 0.35 -6.56
CA TRP A 33 -9.70 -0.63 -6.12
C TRP A 33 -8.77 -0.05 -5.05
N PHE A 34 -8.15 1.10 -5.30
CA PHE A 34 -7.27 1.76 -4.33
C PHE A 34 -8.02 2.21 -3.07
N ARG A 35 -9.28 2.63 -3.17
CA ARG A 35 -10.14 2.91 -1.99
C ARG A 35 -10.34 1.69 -1.10
N ARG A 36 -10.41 0.48 -1.67
CA ARG A 36 -10.54 -0.75 -0.88
C ARG A 36 -9.27 -1.01 -0.08
N ILE A 37 -8.10 -0.82 -0.70
CA ILE A 37 -6.81 -0.94 -0.03
C ILE A 37 -6.68 0.11 1.08
N ARG A 38 -7.01 1.38 0.78
CA ARG A 38 -6.97 2.46 1.75
C ARG A 38 -7.80 2.16 3.00
N ARG A 39 -9.04 1.68 2.81
CA ARG A 39 -9.91 1.25 3.92
C ARG A 39 -9.31 0.10 4.71
N SER A 40 -8.74 -0.90 4.04
CA SER A 40 -8.07 -2.02 4.73
C SER A 40 -6.90 -1.54 5.57
N LEU A 41 -6.10 -0.59 5.07
CA LEU A 41 -4.99 0.02 5.80
C LEU A 41 -5.46 0.84 7.00
N ASP A 42 -6.58 1.56 6.86
CA ASP A 42 -7.16 2.32 7.98
C ASP A 42 -7.77 1.41 9.04
N SER A 43 -8.30 0.24 8.67
CA SER A 43 -8.87 -0.72 9.62
C SER A 43 -7.85 -1.63 10.29
N ALA A 44 -6.58 -1.64 9.90
CA ALA A 44 -5.57 -2.55 10.46
C ALA A 44 -5.13 -2.16 11.89
N HIS A 45 -5.38 -3.01 12.88
CA HIS A 45 -5.06 -2.75 14.29
C HIS A 45 -3.69 -3.27 14.71
N ASP A 46 -3.15 -4.22 13.96
CA ASP A 46 -1.85 -4.81 14.20
C ASP A 46 -1.04 -4.99 12.92
N ASP A 47 0.21 -5.35 13.14
CA ASP A 47 1.23 -5.62 12.15
C ASP A 47 0.78 -6.66 11.10
N PHE A 48 0.11 -7.76 11.49
CA PHE A 48 -0.34 -8.76 10.53
C PHE A 48 -1.49 -8.25 9.67
N GLU A 49 -2.41 -7.47 10.23
CA GLU A 49 -3.50 -6.84 9.47
C GLU A 49 -2.98 -5.81 8.45
N VAL A 50 -1.83 -5.19 8.71
CA VAL A 50 -1.15 -4.28 7.75
C VAL A 50 -0.59 -5.04 6.55
N LEU A 51 -0.18 -6.30 6.70
CA LEU A 51 0.37 -7.07 5.57
C LEU A 51 -0.66 -7.26 4.44
N ILE A 52 -1.94 -7.37 4.77
CA ILE A 52 -3.02 -7.56 3.77
C ILE A 52 -3.06 -6.42 2.74
N PRO A 53 -3.20 -5.13 3.13
CA PRO A 53 -3.16 -4.03 2.17
C PRO A 53 -1.80 -3.86 1.50
N ILE A 54 -0.68 -4.18 2.17
CA ILE A 54 0.66 -4.11 1.57
C ILE A 54 0.82 -5.13 0.44
N GLN A 55 0.37 -6.37 0.66
CA GLN A 55 0.35 -7.39 -0.39
C GLN A 55 -0.63 -7.05 -1.52
N ALA A 56 -1.80 -6.47 -1.18
CA ALA A 56 -2.71 -6.01 -2.21
C ALA A 56 -2.05 -4.97 -3.12
N LEU A 57 -1.26 -4.04 -2.58
CA LEU A 57 -0.48 -3.07 -3.37
C LEU A 57 0.54 -3.75 -4.28
N SER A 58 1.28 -4.75 -3.81
CA SER A 58 2.26 -5.44 -4.66
C SER A 58 1.62 -6.19 -5.83
N THR A 59 0.34 -6.57 -5.72
CA THR A 59 -0.40 -7.20 -6.82
C THR A 59 -0.94 -6.23 -7.86
N THR A 60 -0.80 -4.90 -7.68
CA THR A 60 -1.33 -3.89 -8.63
C THR A 60 -0.90 -4.16 -10.07
N GLN A 61 0.36 -4.54 -10.30
CA GLN A 61 0.89 -4.85 -11.63
C GLN A 61 0.21 -6.05 -12.28
N ALA A 62 -0.24 -7.03 -11.49
CA ALA A 62 -0.94 -8.22 -12.00
C ALA A 62 -2.39 -7.93 -12.42
N VAL A 63 -2.98 -6.81 -11.96
CA VAL A 63 -4.36 -6.43 -12.29
C VAL A 63 -4.46 -5.83 -13.71
N GLY A 64 -3.34 -5.46 -14.34
CA GLY A 64 -3.31 -4.99 -15.73
C GLY A 64 -3.90 -3.59 -15.93
N PHE A 65 -3.85 -2.74 -14.91
CA PHE A 65 -4.29 -1.35 -15.03
C PHE A 65 -3.32 -0.53 -15.85
N CYS A 66 -3.85 0.31 -16.75
CA CYS A 66 -3.11 1.36 -17.42
C CYS A 66 -3.33 2.69 -16.68
N PHE A 67 -2.25 3.42 -16.42
CA PHE A 67 -2.27 4.69 -15.72
C PHE A 67 -1.76 5.81 -16.62
N SER A 68 -2.19 7.04 -16.33
CA SER A 68 -1.54 8.23 -16.87
C SER A 68 -0.12 8.36 -16.31
N GLU A 69 0.71 9.20 -16.92
CA GLU A 69 2.06 9.50 -16.41
C GLU A 69 2.03 10.03 -14.97
N ASP A 70 1.08 10.92 -14.66
CA ASP A 70 0.92 11.49 -13.31
C ASP A 70 0.53 10.42 -12.27
N ALA A 71 -0.41 9.54 -12.62
CA ALA A 71 -0.83 8.45 -11.74
C ALA A 71 0.27 7.39 -11.58
N ASP A 72 1.08 7.15 -12.62
CA ASP A 72 2.20 6.21 -12.58
C ASP A 72 3.28 6.65 -11.59
N VAL A 73 3.60 7.95 -11.52
CA VAL A 73 4.55 8.49 -10.54
C VAL A 73 4.07 8.19 -9.11
N LEU A 74 2.78 8.40 -8.84
CA LEU A 74 2.18 8.12 -7.53
C LEU A 74 2.21 6.62 -7.20
N ILE A 75 1.86 5.76 -8.16
CA ILE A 75 1.86 4.31 -7.96
C ILE A 75 3.24 3.77 -7.71
N ASN A 76 4.23 4.17 -8.50
CA ASN A 76 5.61 3.72 -8.30
C ASN A 76 6.12 4.10 -6.91
N ARG A 77 5.79 5.29 -6.43
CA ARG A 77 6.13 5.73 -5.07
C ARG A 77 5.39 4.93 -3.99
N ILE A 78 4.13 4.59 -4.21
CA ILE A 78 3.36 3.74 -3.28
C ILE A 78 3.97 2.34 -3.22
N LEU A 79 4.34 1.76 -4.37
CA LEU A 79 4.95 0.43 -4.46
C LEU A 79 6.32 0.39 -3.79
N GLU A 80 7.15 1.41 -3.98
CA GLU A 80 8.44 1.56 -3.28
C GLU A 80 8.23 1.55 -1.76
N LYS A 81 7.30 2.37 -1.25
CA LYS A 81 7.01 2.45 0.19
C LYS A 81 6.39 1.15 0.73
N ALA A 82 5.58 0.47 -0.06
CA ALA A 82 5.02 -0.83 0.31
C ALA A 82 6.12 -1.90 0.39
N ALA A 83 7.09 -1.89 -0.52
CA ALA A 83 8.23 -2.81 -0.50
C ALA A 83 9.17 -2.56 0.68
N GLU A 84 9.46 -1.29 1.00
CA GLU A 84 10.22 -0.93 2.22
C GLU A 84 9.55 -1.48 3.48
N LEU A 85 8.22 -1.32 3.60
CA LEU A 85 7.47 -1.86 4.73
C LEU A 85 7.47 -3.40 4.71
N ALA A 86 7.25 -4.05 3.57
CA ALA A 86 7.31 -5.52 3.50
C ALA A 86 8.67 -6.07 3.93
N ALA A 87 9.77 -5.43 3.52
CA ALA A 87 11.12 -5.80 3.95
C ALA A 87 11.30 -5.61 5.47
N GLU A 88 10.88 -4.46 6.02
CA GLU A 88 10.91 -4.20 7.47
C GLU A 88 10.17 -5.31 8.27
N PHE A 89 9.08 -5.87 7.73
CA PHE A 89 8.38 -7.03 8.31
C PHE A 89 9.21 -8.31 8.28
N GLU A 90 9.80 -8.66 7.13
CA GLU A 90 10.57 -9.90 6.95
C GLU A 90 11.85 -9.91 7.81
N PHE A 91 12.53 -8.77 7.94
CA PHE A 91 13.70 -8.62 8.80
C PHE A 91 13.35 -8.81 10.28
N ASP A 92 12.18 -8.35 10.73
CA ASP A 92 11.77 -8.46 12.13
C ASP A 92 11.41 -9.91 12.52
N GLN A 93 10.68 -10.63 11.65
CA GLN A 93 10.38 -12.06 11.89
C GLN A 93 11.65 -12.92 11.96
N SER A 94 12.66 -12.58 11.17
CA SER A 94 13.95 -13.26 11.18
C SER A 94 14.72 -13.04 12.49
N SER A 95 14.60 -11.84 13.06
CA SER A 95 15.23 -11.43 14.33
C SER A 95 14.56 -12.08 15.56
N GLU A 96 13.24 -12.26 15.55
CA GLU A 96 12.53 -12.95 16.64
C GLU A 96 12.79 -14.46 16.66
N ARG A 97 12.97 -15.10 15.50
CA ARG A 97 13.26 -16.55 15.40
C ARG A 97 14.65 -16.95 15.87
N LEU A 98 15.59 -16.00 15.94
CA LEU A 98 16.95 -16.23 16.44
C LEU A 98 17.08 -16.09 17.96
N LYS A 99 16.00 -15.73 18.67
CA LYS A 99 15.97 -15.55 20.13
C LYS A 99 15.34 -16.72 20.89
N HIS A 100 14.98 -17.80 20.19
CA HIS A 100 14.45 -19.05 20.74
C HIS A 100 15.28 -20.24 20.27
#